data_AF-M5T7S4-F1
#
_entry.id   AF-M5T7S4-F1
#
_cell.length_a   1.000
_cell.length_b   1.000
_cell.length_c   1.000
_cell.angle_alpha   90.00
_cell.angle_beta   90.00
_cell.angle_gamma   90.00
#
_symmetry.space_group_name_H-M   'P 1'
#
loop_
_entity.id
_entity.type
_entity.pdbx_description
1 polymer ?
#
loop_
_entity_poly.entity_id
_entity_poly.type
_entity_poly.pdbx_seq_one_letter_code
_entity_poly.pdbx_strand_id
1 'polypeptide(L)'
;MGNRVGAAAVEMAIVSVVLFAVIISSIEMSRMSMLRHSADYSAYLGARVGIITGANTSDIEARVDDHLSKIGVKNAVVTVTPATITEATTQVKVEVAIPATGNSWITPKHFTGSVVGRCTLLTERSAMVMSQSMPTPPPPPPEPEPEPEPTPDPEPTPDPAPTPDPPAPDPEPEPDPEPPPPML
;
A
#
# COMPACT_ATOMS: atom_id res chain seq x y z
N MET A 1 -72.53 -40.38 -13.25
CA MET A 1 -71.84 -39.20 -12.69
C MET A 1 -70.43 -39.49 -12.13
N GLY A 2 -70.08 -40.72 -11.73
CA GLY A 2 -68.83 -41.02 -11.00
C GLY A 2 -67.49 -40.96 -11.77
N ASN A 3 -67.47 -41.16 -13.09
CA ASN A 3 -66.21 -41.35 -13.84
C ASN A 3 -65.37 -40.07 -14.00
N ARG A 4 -65.95 -38.86 -13.88
CA ARG A 4 -65.21 -37.60 -14.02
C ARG A 4 -64.51 -37.15 -12.73
N VAL A 5 -65.05 -37.56 -11.58
CA VAL A 5 -64.50 -37.21 -10.26
C VAL A 5 -63.20 -37.98 -10.00
N GLY A 6 -63.14 -39.26 -10.44
CA GLY A 6 -61.91 -40.06 -10.35
C GLY A 6 -60.76 -39.49 -11.19
N ALA A 7 -61.03 -39.09 -12.43
CA ALA A 7 -60.03 -38.46 -13.30
C ALA A 7 -59.50 -37.15 -12.71
N ALA A 8 -60.38 -36.27 -12.24
CA ALA A 8 -59.99 -35.01 -11.59
C ALA A 8 -59.17 -35.24 -10.30
N ALA A 9 -59.49 -36.28 -9.52
CA ALA A 9 -58.71 -36.63 -8.32
C ALA A 9 -57.28 -37.08 -8.68
N VAL A 10 -57.10 -37.84 -9.76
CA VAL A 10 -55.76 -38.26 -10.25
C VAL A 10 -54.98 -37.06 -10.79
N GLU A 11 -55.63 -36.19 -11.58
CA GLU A 11 -55.02 -34.96 -12.09
C GLU A 11 -54.56 -34.06 -10.93
N MET A 12 -55.41 -33.85 -9.92
CA MET A 12 -55.05 -33.06 -8.74
C MET A 12 -53.93 -33.70 -7.91
N ALA A 13 -53.90 -35.03 -7.79
CA ALA A 13 -52.81 -35.73 -7.10
C ALA A 13 -51.47 -35.49 -7.79
N ILE A 14 -51.41 -35.58 -9.12
CA ILE A 14 -50.17 -35.35 -9.88
C ILE A 14 -49.76 -33.87 -9.80
N VAL A 15 -50.71 -32.94 -10.01
CA VAL A 15 -50.44 -31.50 -9.99
C VAL A 15 -50.00 -31.03 -8.61
N SER A 16 -50.64 -31.51 -7.53
CA SER A 16 -50.26 -31.13 -6.17
C SER A 16 -48.85 -31.60 -5.80
N VAL A 17 -48.46 -32.83 -6.19
CA VAL A 17 -47.09 -33.33 -5.95
C VAL A 17 -46.06 -32.45 -6.65
N VAL A 18 -46.29 -32.08 -7.91
CA VAL A 18 -45.38 -31.19 -8.66
C VAL A 18 -45.36 -29.79 -8.04
N LEU A 19 -46.53 -29.25 -7.68
CA LEU A 19 -46.65 -27.93 -7.05
C LEU A 19 -45.88 -27.87 -5.73
N PHE A 20 -46.07 -28.84 -4.84
CA PHE A 20 -45.35 -28.89 -3.57
C PHE A 20 -43.85 -29.09 -3.78
N ALA A 21 -43.43 -29.92 -4.74
CA ALA A 21 -42.02 -30.07 -5.06
C ALA A 21 -41.37 -28.76 -5.51
N VAL A 22 -42.06 -27.95 -6.34
CA VAL A 22 -41.57 -26.63 -6.78
C VAL A 22 -41.51 -25.63 -5.63
N ILE A 23 -42.53 -25.60 -4.76
CA ILE A 23 -42.56 -24.71 -3.60
C ILE A 23 -41.45 -25.06 -2.60
N ILE A 24 -41.27 -26.35 -2.31
CA ILE A 24 -40.21 -26.84 -1.43
C ILE A 24 -38.85 -26.49 -2.03
N SER A 25 -38.65 -26.75 -3.32
CA SER A 25 -37.41 -26.42 -4.02
C SER A 25 -37.09 -24.92 -3.98
N SER A 26 -38.09 -24.04 -4.17
CA SER A 26 -37.87 -22.59 -4.16
C SER A 26 -37.52 -22.07 -2.76
N ILE A 27 -38.12 -22.63 -1.70
CA ILE A 27 -37.76 -22.33 -0.31
C ILE A 27 -36.30 -22.71 -0.03
N GLU A 28 -35.89 -23.91 -0.45
CA GLU A 28 -34.52 -24.38 -0.25
C GLU A 28 -33.50 -23.55 -1.04
N MET A 29 -33.82 -23.21 -2.29
CA MET A 29 -32.96 -22.35 -3.12
C MET A 29 -32.83 -20.95 -2.52
N SER A 30 -33.90 -20.40 -1.97
CA SER A 30 -33.89 -19.12 -1.26
C SER A 30 -33.00 -19.20 -0.01
N ARG A 31 -33.08 -20.30 0.75
CA ARG A 31 -32.22 -20.53 1.91
C ARG A 31 -30.74 -20.60 1.48
N MET A 32 -30.40 -21.33 0.43
CA MET A 32 -29.03 -21.44 -0.07
C MET A 32 -28.48 -20.10 -0.58
N SER A 33 -29.31 -19.30 -1.26
CA SER A 33 -28.94 -17.94 -1.68
C SER A 33 -28.63 -17.05 -0.47
N MET A 34 -29.48 -17.12 0.58
CA MET A 34 -29.26 -16.39 1.83
C MET A 34 -27.97 -16.82 2.53
N LEU A 35 -27.67 -18.12 2.59
CA LEU A 35 -26.41 -18.62 3.16
C LEU A 35 -25.19 -18.09 2.38
N ARG A 36 -25.28 -17.99 1.05
CA ARG A 36 -24.19 -17.45 0.22
C ARG A 36 -23.92 -15.99 0.51
N HIS A 37 -24.97 -15.17 0.52
CA HIS A 37 -24.83 -13.76 0.88
C HIS A 37 -24.28 -13.58 2.30
N SER A 38 -24.75 -14.41 3.24
CA SER A 38 -24.28 -14.40 4.62
C SER A 38 -22.79 -14.75 4.72
N ALA A 39 -22.31 -15.73 3.96
CA ALA A 39 -20.90 -16.11 3.94
C ALA A 39 -20.02 -14.97 3.38
N ASP A 40 -20.42 -14.37 2.26
CA ASP A 40 -19.67 -13.26 1.63
C ASP A 40 -19.63 -12.03 2.53
N TYR A 41 -20.77 -11.65 3.10
CA TYR A 41 -20.86 -10.51 4.00
C TYR A 41 -20.09 -10.74 5.31
N SER A 42 -20.14 -11.95 5.87
CA SER A 42 -19.36 -12.31 7.06
C SER A 42 -17.86 -12.27 6.79
N ALA A 43 -17.41 -12.80 5.64
CA ALA A 43 -16.01 -12.74 5.25
C ALA A 43 -15.54 -11.29 5.12
N TYR A 44 -16.37 -10.41 4.55
CA TYR A 44 -16.09 -8.98 4.48
C TYR A 44 -16.00 -8.32 5.88
N LEU A 45 -16.95 -8.61 6.77
CA LEU A 45 -16.94 -8.09 8.14
C LEU A 45 -15.69 -8.52 8.92
N GLY A 46 -15.32 -9.79 8.80
CA GLY A 46 -14.11 -10.34 9.40
C GLY A 46 -12.85 -9.69 8.83
N ALA A 47 -12.74 -9.58 7.50
CA ALA A 47 -11.60 -8.95 6.85
C ALA A 47 -11.46 -7.47 7.26
N ARG A 48 -12.58 -6.75 7.42
CA ARG A 48 -12.59 -5.35 7.86
C ARG A 48 -12.03 -5.19 9.28
N VAL A 49 -12.28 -6.14 10.18
CA VAL A 49 -11.67 -6.13 11.52
C VAL A 49 -10.19 -6.49 11.44
N GLY A 50 -9.85 -7.50 10.62
CA GLY A 50 -8.48 -8.00 10.51
C GLY A 50 -7.45 -7.01 9.94
N ILE A 51 -7.88 -6.01 9.18
CA ILE A 51 -6.96 -5.00 8.60
C ILE A 51 -6.56 -3.89 9.56
N ILE A 52 -7.17 -3.82 10.75
CA ILE A 52 -6.89 -2.80 11.76
C ILE A 52 -5.58 -3.15 12.50
N THR A 53 -4.82 -2.14 12.88
CA THR A 53 -3.64 -2.29 13.75
C THR A 53 -3.95 -3.03 15.05
N GLY A 54 -3.12 -4.01 15.40
CA GLY A 54 -3.29 -4.84 16.60
C GLY A 54 -4.42 -5.88 16.55
N ALA A 55 -5.13 -6.04 15.42
CA ALA A 55 -6.17 -7.05 15.29
C ALA A 55 -5.60 -8.48 15.33
N ASN A 56 -6.31 -9.37 16.03
CA ASN A 56 -5.99 -10.79 16.11
C ASN A 56 -7.03 -11.64 15.35
N THR A 57 -6.67 -12.89 15.06
CA THR A 57 -7.61 -13.85 14.45
C THR A 57 -8.83 -14.13 15.31
N SER A 58 -8.70 -14.09 16.64
CA SER A 58 -9.83 -14.24 17.56
C SER A 58 -10.87 -13.13 17.40
N ASP A 59 -10.45 -11.90 17.10
CA ASP A 59 -11.36 -10.76 16.92
C ASP A 59 -12.16 -10.92 15.62
N ILE A 60 -11.51 -11.45 14.59
CA ILE A 60 -12.12 -11.79 13.30
C ILE A 60 -13.16 -12.88 13.49
N GLU A 61 -12.79 -13.98 14.15
CA GLU A 61 -13.68 -15.12 14.45
C GLU A 61 -14.88 -14.67 15.27
N ALA A 62 -14.66 -13.94 16.37
CA ALA A 62 -15.73 -13.41 17.21
C ALA A 62 -16.68 -12.50 16.44
N ARG A 63 -16.15 -11.65 15.55
CA ARG A 63 -16.97 -10.74 14.73
C ARG A 63 -17.83 -11.48 13.71
N VAL A 64 -17.29 -12.55 13.11
CA VAL A 64 -18.01 -13.41 12.17
C VAL A 64 -19.10 -14.20 12.90
N ASP A 65 -18.77 -14.81 14.03
CA ASP A 65 -19.69 -15.62 14.82
C ASP A 65 -20.85 -14.80 15.40
N ASP A 66 -20.58 -13.57 15.86
CA ASP A 66 -21.63 -12.64 16.29
C ASP A 66 -22.64 -12.35 15.18
N HIS A 67 -22.19 -12.21 13.93
CA HIS A 67 -23.09 -11.97 12.80
C HIS A 67 -23.88 -13.24 12.44
N LEU A 68 -23.19 -14.37 12.30
CA LEU A 68 -23.79 -15.63 11.86
C LEU A 68 -24.79 -16.20 12.87
N SER A 69 -24.51 -16.06 14.17
CA SER A 69 -25.41 -16.51 15.24
C SER A 69 -26.74 -15.74 15.24
N LYS A 70 -26.72 -14.43 14.97
CA LYS A 70 -27.93 -13.58 14.90
C LYS A 70 -28.89 -13.99 13.78
N ILE A 71 -28.37 -14.55 12.70
CA ILE A 71 -29.16 -15.03 11.54
C ILE A 71 -29.40 -16.55 11.56
N GLY A 72 -29.03 -17.21 12.67
CA GLY A 72 -29.26 -18.63 12.90
C GLY A 72 -28.44 -19.57 12.01
N VAL A 73 -27.26 -19.11 11.54
CA VAL A 73 -26.30 -19.98 10.85
C VAL A 73 -25.48 -20.75 11.88
N LYS A 74 -25.25 -22.05 11.61
CA LYS A 74 -24.59 -22.98 12.53
C LYS A 74 -23.35 -23.59 11.90
N ASN A 75 -22.37 -23.95 12.73
CA ASN A 75 -21.18 -24.72 12.35
C ASN A 75 -20.39 -24.11 11.18
N ALA A 76 -20.38 -22.78 11.06
CA ALA A 76 -19.53 -22.13 10.08
C ALA A 76 -18.06 -22.31 10.48
N VAL A 77 -17.19 -22.45 9.49
CA VAL A 77 -15.75 -22.53 9.66
C VAL A 77 -15.13 -21.25 9.12
N VAL A 78 -14.39 -20.55 9.96
CA VAL A 78 -13.67 -19.33 9.60
C VAL A 78 -12.20 -19.68 9.42
N THR A 79 -11.63 -19.30 8.28
CA THR A 79 -10.21 -19.47 7.97
C THR A 79 -9.61 -18.11 7.67
N VAL A 80 -8.61 -17.72 8.45
CA VAL A 80 -7.88 -16.45 8.26
C VAL A 80 -6.50 -16.74 7.65
N THR A 81 -6.11 -15.94 6.66
CA THR A 81 -4.80 -16.03 6.02
C THR A 81 -4.19 -14.62 5.91
N PRO A 82 -3.01 -14.38 6.48
CA PRO A 82 -2.18 -15.31 7.25
C PRO A 82 -2.81 -15.68 8.61
N ALA A 83 -2.42 -16.85 9.16
CA ALA A 83 -2.96 -17.36 10.42
C ALA A 83 -2.55 -16.52 11.65
N THR A 84 -1.47 -15.75 11.54
CA THR A 84 -1.07 -14.77 12.55
C THR A 84 -0.95 -13.41 11.87
N ILE A 85 -1.61 -12.41 12.44
CA ILE A 85 -1.56 -11.03 11.97
C ILE A 85 -0.46 -10.32 12.74
N THR A 86 0.47 -9.70 12.01
CA THR A 86 1.62 -8.98 12.56
C THR A 86 1.70 -7.60 11.93
N GLU A 87 2.61 -6.76 12.42
CA GLU A 87 2.89 -5.45 11.80
C GLU A 87 3.41 -5.56 10.36
N ALA A 88 3.96 -6.71 9.96
CA ALA A 88 4.42 -6.96 8.59
C ALA A 88 3.33 -7.48 7.65
N THR A 89 2.13 -7.80 8.17
CA THR A 89 1.04 -8.35 7.37
C THR A 89 0.47 -7.25 6.46
N THR A 90 0.55 -7.44 5.15
CA THR A 90 0.05 -6.46 4.14
C THR A 90 -1.35 -6.79 3.62
N GLN A 91 -1.82 -8.02 3.79
CA GLN A 91 -3.15 -8.41 3.36
C GLN A 91 -3.73 -9.42 4.33
N VAL A 92 -5.04 -9.34 4.52
CA VAL A 92 -5.80 -10.30 5.31
C VAL A 92 -6.89 -10.86 4.41
N LYS A 93 -6.85 -12.17 4.22
CA LYS A 93 -7.89 -12.96 3.57
C LYS A 93 -8.69 -13.69 4.64
N VAL A 94 -10.00 -13.51 4.62
CA VAL A 94 -10.95 -14.23 5.45
C VAL A 94 -11.84 -15.09 4.55
N GLU A 95 -11.95 -16.36 4.89
CA GLU A 95 -12.79 -17.34 4.23
C GLU A 95 -13.79 -17.90 5.24
N VAL A 96 -15.08 -17.85 4.91
CA VAL A 96 -16.17 -18.32 5.76
C VAL A 96 -16.89 -19.43 5.01
N ALA A 97 -16.79 -20.66 5.52
CA ALA A 97 -17.43 -21.84 4.96
C ALA A 97 -18.62 -22.25 5.83
N ILE A 98 -19.83 -22.14 5.28
CA ILE A 98 -21.07 -22.52 5.95
C ILE A 98 -21.52 -23.90 5.41
N PRO A 99 -21.51 -24.96 6.23
CA PRO A 99 -21.96 -26.27 5.77
C PRO A 99 -23.46 -26.27 5.50
N ALA A 100 -23.89 -26.92 4.42
CA ALA A 100 -25.31 -27.14 4.15
C ALA A 100 -25.96 -28.04 5.24
N THR A 101 -25.19 -28.97 5.79
CA THR A 101 -25.61 -29.80 6.93
C THR A 101 -25.91 -28.94 8.16
N GLY A 102 -27.15 -28.99 8.63
CA GLY A 102 -27.62 -28.20 9.79
C GLY A 102 -28.07 -26.78 9.46
N ASN A 103 -27.90 -26.32 8.21
CA ASN A 103 -28.36 -25.02 7.74
C ASN A 103 -29.41 -25.09 6.60
N SER A 104 -29.55 -26.25 5.96
CA SER A 104 -30.61 -26.63 5.01
C SER A 104 -31.90 -27.03 5.75
N TRP A 105 -33.08 -26.77 5.15
CA TRP A 105 -34.38 -27.00 5.80
C TRP A 105 -35.07 -28.28 5.35
N ILE A 106 -34.95 -28.65 4.08
CA ILE A 106 -35.76 -29.73 3.53
C ILE A 106 -35.07 -31.08 3.65
N THR A 107 -33.81 -31.23 3.23
CA THR A 107 -32.97 -32.38 3.58
C THR A 107 -31.50 -32.15 3.16
N PRO A 108 -30.50 -32.36 4.04
CA PRO A 108 -29.07 -32.29 3.67
C PRO A 108 -28.62 -33.28 2.59
N LYS A 109 -29.45 -34.25 2.21
CA LYS A 109 -29.11 -35.30 1.23
C LYS A 109 -28.96 -34.75 -0.19
N HIS A 110 -29.67 -33.67 -0.53
CA HIS A 110 -29.63 -33.08 -1.87
C HIS A 110 -28.67 -31.88 -1.95
N PHE A 111 -28.45 -31.20 -0.83
CA PHE A 111 -27.49 -30.10 -0.70
C PHE A 111 -26.39 -30.52 0.26
N THR A 112 -25.30 -31.02 -0.32
CA THR A 112 -24.08 -31.41 0.41
C THR A 112 -22.99 -30.36 0.22
N GLY A 113 -21.95 -30.42 1.05
CA GLY A 113 -20.83 -29.48 1.01
C GLY A 113 -21.11 -28.19 1.77
N SER A 114 -20.29 -27.18 1.48
CA SER A 114 -20.32 -25.88 2.16
C SER A 114 -20.43 -24.74 1.16
N VAL A 115 -21.23 -23.74 1.51
CA VAL A 115 -21.24 -22.46 0.83
C VAL A 115 -20.08 -21.64 1.38
N VAL A 116 -19.19 -21.21 0.49
CA VAL A 116 -17.99 -20.47 0.89
C VAL A 116 -18.03 -19.05 0.36
N GLY A 117 -17.83 -18.10 1.26
CA GLY A 117 -17.58 -16.69 0.97
C GLY A 117 -16.15 -16.29 1.31
N ARG A 118 -15.58 -15.36 0.56
CA ARG A 118 -14.18 -14.95 0.69
C ARG A 118 -14.04 -13.45 0.52
N CYS A 119 -13.22 -12.83 1.36
CA CYS A 119 -12.85 -11.45 1.23
C CYS A 119 -11.35 -11.28 1.52
N THR A 120 -10.65 -10.53 0.68
CA THR A 120 -9.26 -10.14 0.89
C THR A 120 -9.20 -8.62 0.91
N LEU A 121 -8.64 -8.05 1.97
CA LEU A 121 -8.42 -6.61 2.10
C LEU A 121 -6.94 -6.33 2.38
N LEU A 122 -6.48 -5.16 1.93
CA LEU A 122 -5.15 -4.65 2.28
C LEU A 122 -5.21 -4.00 3.65
N THR A 123 -4.16 -4.19 4.44
CA THR A 123 -4.00 -3.49 5.71
C THR A 123 -3.64 -2.02 5.50
N GLU A 124 -3.88 -1.17 6.49
CA GLU A 124 -3.47 0.25 6.45
C GLU A 124 -1.94 0.42 6.30
N ARG A 125 -1.16 -0.56 6.76
CA ARG A 125 0.31 -0.56 6.70
C ARG A 125 0.86 -0.89 5.31
N SER A 126 0.03 -1.45 4.42
CA SER A 126 0.47 -1.92 3.10
C SER A 126 0.98 -0.77 2.22
N ALA A 127 0.39 0.41 2.35
CA ALA A 127 0.88 1.62 1.68
C ALA A 127 2.29 2.01 2.16
N MET A 128 2.58 1.85 3.46
CA MET A 128 3.90 2.15 4.03
C MET A 128 4.97 1.16 3.54
N VAL A 129 4.64 -0.13 3.50
CA VAL A 129 5.54 -1.18 2.95
C VAL A 129 5.79 -0.95 1.46
N MET A 130 4.77 -0.59 0.67
CA MET A 130 4.95 -0.25 -0.74
C MET A 130 5.82 0.99 -0.93
N SER A 131 5.65 2.03 -0.10
CA SER A 131 6.48 3.24 -0.18
C SER A 131 7.96 2.98 0.10
N GLN A 132 8.27 2.05 1.01
CA GLN A 132 9.65 1.67 1.34
C GLN A 132 10.35 0.90 0.21
N SER A 133 9.57 0.32 -0.72
CA SER A 133 10.11 -0.42 -1.87
C SER A 133 10.37 0.44 -3.11
N MET A 134 10.10 1.75 -3.06
CA MET A 134 10.40 2.65 -4.18
C MET A 134 11.91 2.89 -4.27
N PRO A 135 12.52 2.83 -5.48
CA PRO A 135 13.90 3.25 -5.67
C PRO A 135 14.07 4.69 -5.21
N THR A 136 15.10 4.97 -4.41
CA THR A 136 15.45 6.35 -4.08
C THR A 136 15.76 7.10 -5.37
N PRO A 137 15.26 8.34 -5.54
CA PRO A 137 15.63 9.14 -6.70
C PRO A 137 17.16 9.25 -6.78
N PRO A 138 17.74 9.21 -7.99
CA PRO A 138 19.18 9.40 -8.15
C PRO A 138 19.58 10.75 -7.52
N PRO A 139 20.78 10.84 -6.93
CA PRO A 139 21.26 12.10 -6.38
C PRO A 139 21.19 13.19 -7.46
N PRO A 140 20.85 14.44 -7.10
CA PRO A 140 20.90 15.54 -8.06
C PRO A 140 22.30 15.61 -8.68
N PRO A 141 22.41 15.97 -9.97
CA PRO A 141 23.72 16.20 -10.57
C PRO A 141 24.48 17.25 -9.74
N PRO A 142 25.82 17.11 -9.61
CA PRO A 142 26.62 18.12 -8.92
C PRO A 142 26.35 19.49 -9.55
N GLU A 143 26.22 20.52 -8.71
CA GLU A 143 26.14 21.89 -9.21
C GLU A 143 27.38 22.18 -10.08
N PRO A 144 27.23 22.86 -11.22
CA PRO A 144 28.37 23.29 -12.00
C PRO A 144 29.30 24.10 -11.08
N GLU A 145 30.59 23.75 -11.08
CA GLU A 145 31.60 24.54 -10.35
C GLU A 145 31.46 26.01 -10.78
N PRO A 146 31.50 26.97 -9.84
CA PRO A 146 31.49 28.37 -10.18
C PRO A 146 32.62 28.63 -11.20
N GLU A 147 32.28 29.27 -12.32
CA GLU A 147 33.29 29.66 -13.30
C GLU A 147 34.41 30.40 -12.58
N PRO A 148 35.68 30.06 -12.85
CA PRO A 148 36.81 30.74 -12.22
C PRO A 148 36.65 32.25 -12.43
N GLU A 149 36.72 33.02 -11.34
CA GLU A 149 36.67 34.48 -11.42
C GLU A 149 37.69 34.95 -12.47
N PRO A 150 37.32 35.91 -13.35
CA PRO A 150 38.24 36.45 -14.32
C PRO A 150 39.50 36.90 -13.58
N THR A 151 40.65 36.35 -13.96
CA THR A 151 41.94 36.77 -13.40
C THR A 151 42.06 38.29 -13.56
N PRO A 152 42.43 39.03 -12.51
CA PRO A 152 42.67 40.46 -12.60
C PRO A 152 43.58 40.77 -13.79
N ASP A 153 43.16 41.73 -14.62
CA ASP A 153 43.96 42.25 -15.73
C ASP A 153 45.34 42.65 -15.17
N PRO A 154 46.47 42.23 -15.79
CA PRO A 154 47.79 42.64 -15.33
C PRO A 154 47.85 44.15 -15.14
N GLU A 155 48.35 44.59 -13.98
CA GLU A 155 48.55 46.01 -13.70
C GLU A 155 49.37 46.65 -14.84
N PRO A 156 48.97 47.84 -15.32
CA PRO A 156 49.74 48.55 -16.33
C PRO A 156 51.17 48.73 -15.82
N THR A 157 52.14 48.24 -16.58
CA THR A 157 53.56 48.45 -16.29
C THR A 157 53.83 49.95 -16.14
N PRO A 158 54.50 50.38 -15.05
CA PRO A 158 54.87 51.78 -14.87
C PRO A 158 55.62 52.32 -16.09
N ASP A 159 55.20 53.51 -16.55
CA ASP A 159 55.86 54.23 -17.65
C ASP A 159 57.36 54.37 -17.33
N PRO A 160 58.28 54.15 -18.30
CA PRO A 160 59.71 54.33 -18.09
C PRO A 160 60.00 55.72 -17.49
N ALA A 161 60.83 55.74 -16.45
CA ALA A 161 61.22 56.99 -15.80
C ALA A 161 61.83 57.98 -16.82
N PRO A 162 61.54 59.29 -16.71
CA PRO A 162 62.12 60.29 -17.60
C PRO A 162 63.65 60.23 -17.53
N THR A 163 64.28 60.21 -18.70
CA THR A 163 65.74 60.23 -18.84
C THR A 163 66.31 61.47 -18.15
N PRO A 164 67.33 61.34 -17.27
CA PRO A 164 67.94 62.49 -16.61
C PRO A 164 68.50 63.50 -17.62
N ASP A 165 68.21 64.78 -17.41
CA ASP A 165 68.84 65.87 -18.15
C ASP A 165 70.37 65.84 -17.95
N PRO A 166 71.17 66.14 -18.99
CA PRO A 166 72.62 66.14 -18.89
C PRO A 166 73.11 67.19 -17.87
N PRO A 167 74.17 66.87 -17.11
CA PRO A 167 74.68 67.76 -16.06
C PRO A 167 75.20 69.07 -16.64
N ALA A 168 74.97 70.16 -15.90
CA ALA A 168 75.52 71.48 -16.21
C ALA A 168 77.07 71.46 -16.15
N PRO A 169 77.77 72.28 -16.95
CA PRO A 169 79.23 72.33 -16.94
C PRO A 169 79.81 72.74 -15.57
N ASP A 170 80.88 72.07 -15.16
CA ASP A 170 81.58 72.23 -13.87
C ASP A 170 82.23 73.62 -13.77
N PRO A 171 82.11 74.35 -12.63
CA PRO A 171 82.88 75.57 -12.40
C PRO A 171 84.38 75.28 -12.26
N GLU A 172 85.23 76.14 -12.83
CA GLU A 172 86.70 76.00 -12.75
C GLU A 172 87.24 76.03 -11.30
N PRO A 173 88.25 75.20 -10.99
CA PRO A 173 88.76 75.01 -9.62
C PRO A 173 89.62 76.18 -9.12
N GLU A 174 89.42 76.56 -7.85
CA GLU A 174 90.35 77.44 -7.13
C GLU A 174 91.61 76.66 -6.70
N PRO A 175 92.82 77.25 -6.80
CA PRO A 175 94.07 76.57 -6.49
C PRO A 175 94.32 76.34 -5.00
N ASP A 176 94.89 75.17 -4.73
CA ASP A 176 95.10 74.49 -3.44
C ASP A 176 96.18 75.15 -2.57
N PRO A 177 95.97 75.35 -1.25
CA PRO A 177 97.02 75.78 -0.34
C PRO A 177 97.96 74.61 0.05
N GLU A 178 99.27 74.85 -0.09
CA GLU A 178 100.33 73.85 0.17
C GLU A 178 100.35 73.33 1.62
N PRO A 179 100.51 72.00 1.82
CA PRO A 179 100.61 71.41 3.14
C PRO A 179 102.05 71.47 3.74
N PRO A 180 102.15 71.64 5.07
CA PRO A 180 103.40 71.81 5.80
C PRO A 180 104.18 70.49 6.06
N PRO A 181 105.46 70.60 6.47
CA PRO A 181 106.50 69.61 6.20
C PRO A 181 106.50 68.35 7.09
N PRO A 182 107.28 67.31 6.69
CA PRO A 182 107.09 65.91 7.07
C PRO A 182 108.02 65.49 8.23
N MET A 183 108.16 64.17 8.40
CA MET A 183 109.26 63.38 9.03
C MET A 183 108.74 62.62 10.25
N LEU A 184 108.86 61.29 10.38
CA LEU A 184 109.65 60.25 9.70
C LEU A 184 108.90 58.91 9.82
#